data_AF-A0AA88Q343-F1
#
_entry.id   AF-A0AA88Q343-F1
#
_cell.length_a   1.000
_cell.length_b   1.000
_cell.length_c   1.000
_cell.angle_alpha   90.00
_cell.angle_beta   90.00
_cell.angle_gamma   90.00
#
_symmetry.space_group_name_H-M   'P 1'
#
loop_
_entity.id
_entity.type
_entity.pdbx_description
1 polymer ?
#
loop_
_entity_poly.entity_id
_entity_poly.type
_entity_poly.pdbx_seq_one_letter_code
_entity_poly.pdbx_strand_id
1 'polypeptide(L)'
;MKLQCVSLLICALLIGECCGSRLDRWVRTGLQYLKLNLCRRVSLPESECKKLSHLHLSGVVVYVSESGSGKVLAILPDSYSSGSLPSKQSGFSVEPSADDESRTNDELYPGASAHDAVLLLDPSPGESFGHPVVLFYVDFSVTKKKCAHMDGIYLGEECLTMAVKTRCQNQLKRRRSRSDRMASRARARRTTVGRPARVEHSSGLCEIHFLPLVVGVKDSNRTQRLHCVDHPDFARCPQPLPLTSPSAPISSCELNKNTRRCHQQRLATHLSCRLYQTCDHAVLLSGGWQEQITYQQHVKNLQLFYQMLRNNGFHKDHVKTFFAGNGQVAVKETEGMYPATEKEVIRNHISYICRKQHCVDSLVLYLNSPTRNDGTMLLWDRNNNGIADLKERYSVGELLADLAGCRASRVLLFVEQSYSGVLSKRLMGSLKHANVVLLNGLPVAHTAEFWASLQSSECLIDHLSKSSTTPRLSDAALGLLNVTLAGAPCNSTPPLTEAEMRKEYMGCQNLPTALWYQKRPKTNNSRN
;
A
#
# COMPACT_ATOMS: atom_id res chain seq x y z
N MET A 1 39.86 14.31 -64.60
CA MET A 1 40.10 13.08 -63.79
C MET A 1 40.23 13.55 -62.33
N LYS A 2 39.17 13.75 -61.54
CA LYS A 2 38.28 12.77 -60.88
C LYS A 2 39.03 11.57 -60.30
N LEU A 3 39.43 11.68 -59.03
CA LEU A 3 39.46 10.54 -58.10
C LEU A 3 38.87 11.02 -56.77
N GLN A 4 37.80 10.33 -56.36
CA GLN A 4 36.99 10.57 -55.17
C GLN A 4 37.75 10.17 -53.90
N CYS A 5 37.80 11.06 -52.90
CA CYS A 5 37.92 10.65 -51.50
C CYS A 5 36.53 10.71 -50.87
N VAL A 6 35.81 9.59 -51.00
CA VAL A 6 34.59 9.29 -50.26
C VAL A 6 34.99 8.69 -48.91
N SER A 7 34.28 9.11 -47.86
CA SER A 7 34.17 8.49 -46.53
C SER A 7 35.36 8.55 -45.57
N LEU A 8 35.45 9.67 -44.85
CA LEU A 8 35.89 9.69 -43.45
C LEU A 8 34.78 10.08 -42.46
N LEU A 9 33.60 10.50 -42.93
CA LEU A 9 32.45 10.81 -42.08
C LEU A 9 31.52 9.61 -41.78
N ILE A 10 31.68 8.47 -42.45
CA ILE A 10 30.80 7.30 -42.24
C ILE A 10 31.37 6.34 -41.19
N CYS A 11 32.69 6.35 -40.91
CA CYS A 11 33.25 5.51 -39.84
C CYS A 11 33.00 6.07 -38.42
N ALA A 12 32.70 7.36 -38.27
CA ALA A 12 32.34 7.94 -36.97
C ALA A 12 30.88 7.65 -36.55
N LEU A 13 30.06 7.09 -37.44
CA LEU A 13 28.65 6.76 -37.18
C LEU A 13 28.41 5.26 -36.90
N LEU A 14 29.45 4.42 -36.93
CA LEU A 14 29.33 2.96 -36.74
C LEU A 14 30.19 2.38 -35.60
N ILE A 15 30.75 3.24 -34.74
CA ILE A 15 31.39 2.82 -33.47
C ILE A 15 30.74 3.58 -32.29
N GLY A 16 29.41 3.63 -32.32
CA GLY A 16 28.57 4.17 -31.25
C GLY A 16 28.06 3.08 -30.31
N GLU A 17 28.91 2.16 -29.87
CA GLU A 17 28.62 1.25 -28.75
C GLU A 17 29.85 1.16 -27.85
N CYS A 18 29.71 1.57 -26.57
CA CYS A 18 30.13 0.75 -25.40
C CYS A 18 30.31 1.50 -24.06
N CYS A 19 30.33 2.83 -23.98
CA CYS A 19 30.67 3.53 -22.71
C CYS A 19 29.47 4.13 -21.97
N GLY A 20 28.41 3.34 -21.75
CA GLY A 20 27.48 3.61 -20.65
C GLY A 20 28.09 3.10 -19.33
N SER A 21 27.82 3.78 -18.21
CA SER A 21 28.14 3.23 -16.89
C SER A 21 27.49 1.83 -16.74
N ARG A 22 28.07 0.96 -15.90
CA ARG A 22 27.50 -0.37 -15.63
C ARG A 22 26.01 -0.30 -15.26
N LEU A 23 25.63 0.72 -14.50
CA LEU A 23 24.24 1.00 -14.17
C LEU A 23 23.39 1.31 -15.41
N ASP A 24 23.84 2.17 -16.32
CA ASP A 24 23.11 2.50 -17.55
C ASP A 24 22.75 1.24 -18.36
N ARG A 25 23.69 0.28 -18.44
CA ARG A 25 23.45 -1.03 -19.08
C ARG A 25 22.35 -1.82 -18.40
N TRP A 26 22.38 -1.91 -17.06
CA TRP A 26 21.36 -2.65 -16.30
C TRP A 26 19.98 -2.04 -16.47
N VAL A 27 19.87 -0.72 -16.32
CA VAL A 27 18.58 -0.04 -16.34
C VAL A 27 17.97 -0.06 -17.74
N ARG A 28 18.74 0.18 -18.81
CA ARG A 28 18.25 0.08 -20.19
C ARG A 28 17.80 -1.33 -20.54
N THR A 29 18.58 -2.34 -20.14
CA THR A 29 18.22 -3.75 -20.36
C THR A 29 16.95 -4.12 -19.59
N GLY A 30 16.88 -3.73 -18.32
CA GLY A 30 15.71 -3.96 -17.47
C GLY A 30 14.45 -3.32 -18.06
N LEU A 31 14.52 -2.06 -18.49
CA LEU A 31 13.40 -1.37 -19.12
C LEU A 31 12.98 -2.00 -20.46
N GLN A 32 13.92 -2.42 -21.29
CA GLN A 32 13.62 -3.13 -22.53
C GLN A 32 12.89 -4.45 -22.24
N TYR A 33 13.30 -5.16 -21.19
CA TYR A 33 12.61 -6.35 -20.73
C TYR A 33 11.18 -6.05 -20.26
N LEU A 34 10.96 -4.94 -19.53
CA LEU A 34 9.61 -4.50 -19.13
C LEU A 34 8.68 -4.32 -20.33
N LYS A 35 9.15 -3.61 -21.35
CA LYS A 35 8.35 -3.27 -22.53
C LYS A 35 7.95 -4.48 -23.37
N LEU A 36 8.84 -5.48 -23.47
CA LEU A 36 8.72 -6.55 -24.45
C LEU A 36 8.29 -7.90 -23.85
N ASN A 37 8.71 -8.18 -22.61
CA ASN A 37 8.66 -9.54 -22.05
C ASN A 37 7.82 -9.66 -20.78
N LEU A 38 7.60 -8.59 -20.02
CA LEU A 38 6.88 -8.67 -18.74
C LEU A 38 5.47 -9.25 -18.90
N CYS A 39 4.70 -8.71 -19.84
CA CYS A 39 3.32 -9.16 -20.11
C CYS A 39 3.21 -10.56 -20.74
N ARG A 40 4.32 -11.12 -21.22
CA ARG A 40 4.36 -12.52 -21.68
C ARG A 40 4.56 -13.48 -20.50
N ARG A 41 5.25 -13.03 -19.45
CA ARG A 41 5.61 -13.84 -18.29
C ARG A 41 4.66 -13.68 -17.10
N VAL A 42 4.07 -12.50 -16.94
CA VAL A 42 3.18 -12.14 -15.83
C VAL A 42 1.78 -11.85 -16.36
N SER A 43 0.76 -12.33 -15.67
CA SER A 43 -0.65 -12.16 -16.05
C SER A 43 -1.17 -10.79 -15.61
N LEU A 44 -0.75 -9.73 -16.29
CA LEU A 44 -1.23 -8.36 -16.06
C LEU A 44 -2.50 -8.07 -16.88
N PRO A 45 -3.36 -7.12 -16.43
CA PRO A 45 -4.45 -6.60 -17.24
C PRO A 45 -3.94 -6.00 -18.57
N GLU A 46 -4.70 -6.15 -19.65
CA GLU A 46 -4.30 -5.66 -20.98
C GLU A 46 -4.03 -4.14 -20.99
N SER A 47 -4.79 -3.38 -20.20
CA SER A 47 -4.58 -1.94 -20.01
C SER A 47 -3.23 -1.61 -19.38
N GLU A 48 -2.79 -2.39 -18.40
CA GLU A 48 -1.47 -2.21 -17.76
C GLU A 48 -0.35 -2.62 -18.70
N CYS A 49 -0.55 -3.70 -19.46
CA CYS A 49 0.39 -4.11 -20.49
C CYS A 49 0.61 -3.06 -21.57
N LYS A 50 -0.47 -2.41 -22.00
CA LYS A 50 -0.40 -1.29 -22.93
C LYS A 50 0.30 -0.07 -22.31
N LYS A 51 0.04 0.24 -21.02
CA LYS A 51 0.75 1.32 -20.29
C LYS A 51 2.25 1.04 -20.26
N LEU A 52 2.65 -0.20 -19.96
CA LEU A 52 4.05 -0.62 -19.87
C LEU A 52 4.77 -0.66 -21.22
N SER A 53 4.10 -1.04 -22.31
CA SER A 53 4.71 -1.02 -23.65
C SER A 53 5.04 0.40 -24.12
N HIS A 54 4.27 1.40 -23.67
CA HIS A 54 4.46 2.81 -23.99
C HIS A 54 5.22 3.61 -22.92
N LEU A 55 5.84 2.92 -21.94
CA LEU A 55 6.53 3.55 -20.82
C LEU A 55 7.71 4.40 -21.32
N HIS A 56 7.74 5.70 -20.98
CA HIS A 56 8.89 6.55 -21.26
C HIS A 56 9.95 6.39 -20.17
N LEU A 57 11.23 6.56 -20.51
CA LEU A 57 12.35 6.46 -19.55
C LEU A 57 12.12 7.41 -18.35
N SER A 58 11.73 8.65 -18.64
CA SER A 58 11.44 9.69 -17.64
C SER A 58 10.22 9.43 -16.75
N GLY A 59 9.50 8.32 -16.97
CA GLY A 59 8.38 7.88 -16.14
C GLY A 59 8.76 6.77 -15.15
N VAL A 60 10.03 6.36 -15.12
CA VAL A 60 10.51 5.23 -14.31
C VAL A 60 11.54 5.70 -13.31
N VAL A 61 11.38 5.35 -12.03
CA VAL A 61 12.40 5.57 -11.00
C VAL A 61 13.25 4.32 -10.83
N VAL A 62 14.54 4.52 -10.55
CA VAL A 62 15.54 3.46 -10.45
C VAL A 62 16.03 3.35 -9.01
N TYR A 63 16.01 2.14 -8.47
CA TYR A 63 16.57 1.80 -7.19
C TYR A 63 17.66 0.74 -7.35
N VAL A 64 18.77 0.91 -6.64
CA VAL A 64 19.93 0.05 -6.77
C VAL A 64 20.47 -0.29 -5.39
N SER A 65 20.96 -1.52 -5.26
CA SER A 65 21.88 -1.90 -4.20
C SER A 65 23.05 -2.62 -4.84
N GLU A 66 24.24 -2.05 -4.69
CA GLU A 66 25.48 -2.70 -5.13
C GLU A 66 26.35 -2.94 -3.91
N SER A 67 26.83 -4.17 -3.74
CA SER A 67 27.78 -4.46 -2.68
C SER A 67 29.21 -4.42 -3.20
N GLY A 68 30.04 -3.57 -2.60
CA GLY A 68 31.47 -3.50 -2.94
C GLY A 68 32.31 -4.70 -2.46
N SER A 69 31.79 -5.58 -1.57
CA SER A 69 32.59 -6.68 -1.01
C SER A 69 31.79 -7.90 -0.49
N GLY A 70 30.48 -7.98 -0.69
CA GLY A 70 29.66 -9.10 -0.19
C GLY A 70 28.38 -9.33 -0.97
N LYS A 71 27.55 -10.28 -0.54
CA LYS A 71 26.23 -10.52 -1.15
C LYS A 71 25.11 -9.80 -0.38
N VAL A 72 24.03 -9.54 -1.08
CA VAL A 72 22.80 -8.93 -0.56
C VAL A 72 21.61 -9.87 -0.68
N LEU A 73 20.64 -9.68 0.22
CA LEU A 73 19.36 -10.39 0.26
C LEU A 73 18.24 -9.37 0.12
N ALA A 74 17.25 -9.65 -0.72
CA ALA A 74 16.04 -8.83 -0.85
C ALA A 74 14.88 -9.50 -0.09
N ILE A 75 14.43 -8.85 0.99
CA ILE A 75 13.31 -9.29 1.83
C ILE A 75 12.06 -8.50 1.44
N LEU A 76 10.99 -9.18 1.08
CA LEU A 76 9.73 -8.56 0.65
C LEU A 76 8.71 -8.50 1.79
N PRO A 77 7.85 -7.46 1.86
CA PRO A 77 6.82 -7.33 2.91
C PRO A 77 5.81 -8.49 2.94
N ASP A 78 5.63 -9.18 1.82
CA ASP A 78 4.73 -10.32 1.68
C ASP A 78 5.37 -11.67 2.04
N SER A 79 6.68 -11.69 2.34
CA SER A 79 7.39 -12.92 2.67
C SER A 79 6.85 -13.52 3.98
N TYR A 80 6.92 -14.85 4.09
CA TYR A 80 6.55 -15.54 5.32
C TYR A 80 7.73 -15.52 6.29
N SER A 81 7.50 -15.06 7.52
CA SER A 81 8.38 -15.38 8.64
C SER A 81 8.04 -16.80 9.11
N SER A 82 8.98 -17.73 9.03
CA SER A 82 8.92 -19.05 9.65
C SER A 82 9.12 -18.91 11.17
N GLY A 83 8.18 -18.23 11.83
CA GLY A 83 8.25 -17.96 13.26
C GLY A 83 7.93 -19.16 14.13
N SER A 84 8.88 -20.08 14.31
CA SER A 84 9.06 -20.81 15.57
C SER A 84 10.53 -21.20 15.72
N LEU A 85 11.30 -20.40 16.47
CA LEU A 85 12.60 -20.82 16.99
C LEU A 85 12.39 -22.11 17.82
N PRO A 86 12.98 -23.26 17.46
CA PRO A 86 13.08 -24.35 18.42
C PRO A 86 13.98 -23.88 19.56
N SER A 87 13.51 -24.09 20.79
CA SER A 87 14.27 -23.87 22.01
C SER A 87 15.64 -24.53 21.87
N LYS A 88 16.72 -23.74 21.97
CA LYS A 88 18.10 -24.24 22.03
C LYS A 88 18.22 -25.23 23.20
N GLN A 89 18.26 -26.53 22.90
CA GLN A 89 18.99 -27.49 23.72
C GLN A 89 20.44 -27.48 23.27
N SER A 90 21.30 -27.58 24.28
CA SER A 90 22.76 -27.55 24.27
C SER A 90 23.43 -28.47 23.24
N GLY A 91 24.58 -28.03 22.71
CA GLY A 91 25.66 -28.95 22.34
C GLY A 91 26.45 -28.60 21.09
N PHE A 92 27.70 -28.16 21.32
CA PHE A 92 28.89 -28.23 20.46
C PHE A 92 28.92 -27.58 19.07
N SER A 93 29.95 -26.73 18.92
CA SER A 93 30.37 -25.97 17.76
C SER A 93 30.87 -26.85 16.60
N VAL A 94 30.39 -26.56 15.39
CA VAL A 94 31.08 -26.81 14.12
C VAL A 94 30.78 -25.61 13.22
N GLU A 95 31.81 -25.00 12.63
CA GLU A 95 31.65 -23.90 11.67
C GLU A 95 30.87 -24.39 10.42
N PRO A 96 29.86 -23.65 9.94
CA PRO A 96 29.13 -24.08 8.76
C PRO A 96 29.86 -23.65 7.48
N SER A 97 29.99 -24.61 6.55
CA SER A 97 30.39 -24.37 5.17
C SER A 97 29.32 -23.58 4.39
N ALA A 98 29.72 -22.86 3.32
CA ALA A 98 28.87 -21.99 2.51
C ALA A 98 27.58 -22.64 1.95
N ASP A 99 27.54 -23.96 1.78
CA ASP A 99 26.35 -24.70 1.31
C ASP A 99 25.28 -24.89 2.42
N ASP A 100 25.64 -24.78 3.70
CA ASP A 100 24.73 -24.89 4.85
C ASP A 100 24.17 -23.51 5.29
N GLU A 101 24.87 -22.42 4.94
CA GLU A 101 24.40 -21.03 5.09
C GLU A 101 23.25 -20.68 4.11
N SER A 102 23.20 -21.32 2.94
CA SER A 102 22.06 -21.19 2.02
C SER A 102 20.80 -21.81 2.62
N ARG A 103 20.93 -22.91 3.38
CA ARG A 103 19.79 -23.60 4.01
C ARG A 103 19.23 -22.81 5.18
N THR A 104 20.07 -22.21 6.01
CA THR A 104 19.63 -21.39 7.15
C THR A 104 18.94 -20.08 6.72
N ASN A 105 19.38 -19.46 5.62
CA ASN A 105 18.72 -18.27 5.06
C ASN A 105 17.40 -18.61 4.34
N ASP A 106 17.32 -19.74 3.61
CA ASP A 106 16.06 -20.27 3.06
C ASP A 106 15.06 -20.66 4.16
N GLU A 107 15.55 -21.14 5.31
CA GLU A 107 14.73 -21.46 6.47
C GLU A 107 14.22 -20.22 7.22
N LEU A 108 14.98 -19.13 7.31
CA LEU A 108 14.54 -17.87 7.92
C LEU A 108 13.68 -17.00 6.99
N TYR A 109 13.95 -17.01 5.68
CA TYR A 109 13.26 -16.21 4.66
C TYR A 109 13.03 -17.03 3.39
N PRO A 110 11.92 -17.79 3.31
CA PRO A 110 11.65 -18.64 2.15
C PRO A 110 11.61 -17.82 0.85
N GLY A 111 12.61 -18.01 -0.02
CA GLY A 111 12.71 -17.37 -1.33
C GLY A 111 13.63 -16.14 -1.42
N ALA A 112 14.38 -15.79 -0.37
CA ALA A 112 15.43 -14.76 -0.44
C ALA A 112 16.80 -15.40 -0.73
N SER A 113 17.24 -15.36 -2.00
CA SER A 113 18.57 -15.82 -2.42
C SER A 113 19.60 -14.69 -2.38
N ALA A 114 20.86 -15.07 -2.12
CA ALA A 114 21.98 -14.12 -2.02
C ALA A 114 22.56 -13.77 -3.39
N HIS A 115 22.57 -12.48 -3.72
CA HIS A 115 23.02 -11.93 -5.01
C HIS A 115 24.07 -10.84 -4.83
N ASP A 116 24.79 -10.48 -5.89
CA ASP A 116 25.87 -9.48 -5.80
C ASP A 116 25.31 -8.05 -5.81
N ALA A 117 24.22 -7.83 -6.57
CA ALA A 117 23.48 -6.58 -6.59
C ALA A 117 21.99 -6.77 -6.87
N VAL A 118 21.22 -5.72 -6.58
CA VAL A 118 19.78 -5.66 -6.80
C VAL A 118 19.46 -4.40 -7.60
N LEU A 119 18.67 -4.55 -8.66
CA LEU A 119 18.09 -3.44 -9.43
C LEU A 119 16.57 -3.51 -9.29
N LEU A 120 15.92 -2.39 -8.99
CA LEU A 120 14.47 -2.28 -9.02
C LEU A 120 14.04 -1.10 -9.88
N LEU A 121 13.03 -1.33 -10.72
CA LEU A 121 12.40 -0.34 -11.58
C LEU A 121 10.97 -0.11 -11.10
N ASP A 122 10.67 1.15 -10.79
CA ASP A 122 9.32 1.61 -10.43
C ASP A 122 8.71 2.36 -11.62
N PRO A 123 7.69 1.79 -12.30
CA PRO A 123 7.03 2.41 -13.45
C PRO A 123 5.92 3.41 -13.06
N SER A 124 5.63 3.63 -11.78
CA SER A 124 4.55 4.51 -11.31
C SER A 124 4.93 5.23 -10.01
N PRO A 125 6.04 6.01 -10.01
CA PRO A 125 6.59 6.67 -8.82
C PRO A 125 5.68 7.75 -8.22
N GLY A 126 4.66 8.20 -8.96
CA GLY A 126 3.65 9.16 -8.48
C GLY A 126 2.46 8.51 -7.77
N GLU A 127 2.39 7.19 -7.72
CA GLU A 127 1.31 6.43 -7.06
C GLU A 127 1.80 5.88 -5.71
N SER A 128 0.91 5.81 -4.71
CA SER A 128 1.23 5.11 -3.46
C SER A 128 1.58 3.64 -3.73
N PHE A 129 2.58 3.11 -3.00
CA PHE A 129 3.01 1.73 -3.16
C PHE A 129 1.88 0.71 -2.92
N GLY A 130 2.00 -0.44 -3.56
CA GLY A 130 0.86 -1.30 -3.89
C GLY A 130 0.58 -1.34 -5.38
N HIS A 131 1.47 -0.85 -6.23
CA HIS A 131 1.42 -1.02 -7.68
C HIS A 131 2.61 -1.91 -8.12
N PRO A 132 2.55 -2.55 -9.30
CA PRO A 132 3.61 -3.46 -9.73
C PRO A 132 4.97 -2.75 -9.90
N VAL A 133 5.99 -3.27 -9.23
CA VAL A 133 7.40 -2.90 -9.41
C VAL A 133 8.18 -4.11 -9.91
N VAL A 134 9.28 -3.87 -10.61
CA VAL A 134 10.08 -4.97 -11.17
C VAL A 134 11.47 -5.01 -10.58
N LEU A 135 11.74 -6.12 -9.92
CA LEU A 135 13.00 -6.42 -9.26
C LEU A 135 13.83 -7.35 -10.14
N PHE A 136 15.11 -7.05 -10.27
CA PHE A 136 16.12 -7.87 -10.89
C PHE A 136 17.26 -8.13 -9.90
N TYR A 137 17.72 -9.36 -9.90
CA TYR A 137 18.97 -9.76 -9.28
C TYR A 137 20.10 -9.64 -10.30
N VAL A 138 21.25 -9.18 -9.84
CA VAL A 138 22.47 -9.10 -10.64
C VAL A 138 23.52 -9.97 -10.00
N ASP A 139 24.05 -10.92 -10.76
CA ASP A 139 25.15 -11.79 -10.35
C ASP A 139 26.36 -11.58 -11.28
N PHE A 140 27.52 -11.35 -10.71
CA PHE A 140 28.80 -11.14 -11.40
C PHE A 140 29.51 -12.45 -11.66
N SER A 141 30.43 -12.44 -12.63
CA SER A 141 31.25 -13.60 -13.01
C SER A 141 30.43 -14.86 -13.37
N VAL A 142 29.22 -14.66 -13.93
CA VAL A 142 28.33 -15.76 -14.32
C VAL A 142 28.53 -16.07 -15.80
N THR A 143 28.72 -17.35 -16.15
CA THR A 143 28.85 -17.76 -17.56
C THR A 143 27.53 -17.60 -18.32
N LYS A 144 27.60 -17.31 -19.62
CA LYS A 144 26.42 -17.24 -20.51
C LYS A 144 25.48 -18.44 -20.37
N LYS A 145 26.04 -19.65 -20.24
CA LYS A 145 25.28 -20.90 -20.07
C LYS A 145 24.52 -20.93 -18.73
N LYS A 146 25.18 -20.53 -17.63
CA LYS A 146 24.54 -20.47 -16.30
C LYS A 146 23.47 -19.39 -16.27
N CYS A 147 23.73 -18.22 -16.86
CA CYS A 147 22.75 -17.14 -16.96
C CYS A 147 21.48 -17.57 -17.72
N ALA A 148 21.65 -18.24 -18.87
CA ALA A 148 20.53 -18.78 -19.65
C ALA A 148 19.71 -19.83 -18.89
N HIS A 149 20.36 -20.64 -18.03
CA HIS A 149 19.65 -21.61 -17.18
C HIS A 149 18.76 -20.94 -16.12
N MET A 150 19.13 -19.74 -15.67
CA MET A 150 18.32 -18.93 -14.74
C MET A 150 17.26 -18.09 -15.46
N ASP A 151 17.05 -18.31 -16.77
CA ASP A 151 16.21 -17.48 -17.63
C ASP A 151 16.58 -15.98 -17.58
N GLY A 152 17.85 -15.67 -17.29
CA GLY A 152 18.41 -14.33 -17.16
C GLY A 152 18.97 -13.77 -18.46
N ILE A 153 19.26 -12.46 -18.46
CA ILE A 153 19.83 -11.70 -19.57
C ILE A 153 21.33 -11.53 -19.32
N TYR A 154 22.14 -12.08 -20.22
CA TYR A 154 23.60 -12.04 -20.10
C TYR A 154 24.17 -10.74 -20.66
N LEU A 155 24.98 -10.04 -19.85
CA LEU A 155 25.53 -8.71 -20.15
C LEU A 155 27.07 -8.70 -20.24
N GLY A 156 27.66 -9.83 -20.62
CA GLY A 156 29.11 -10.00 -20.84
C GLY A 156 29.83 -10.69 -19.67
N GLU A 157 29.75 -10.14 -18.47
CA GLU A 157 30.27 -10.80 -17.24
C GLU A 157 29.23 -10.82 -16.11
N GLU A 158 28.04 -10.30 -16.39
CA GLU A 158 26.97 -10.11 -15.44
C GLU A 158 25.71 -10.80 -15.96
N CYS A 159 24.92 -11.34 -15.05
CA CYS A 159 23.63 -11.92 -15.37
C CYS A 159 22.52 -11.14 -14.66
N LEU A 160 21.62 -10.56 -15.45
CA LEU A 160 20.44 -9.88 -14.95
C LEU A 160 19.26 -10.84 -14.94
N THR A 161 18.82 -11.27 -13.76
CA THR A 161 17.74 -12.24 -13.59
C THR A 161 16.52 -11.56 -12.98
N MET A 162 15.36 -11.69 -13.61
CA MET A 162 14.13 -11.14 -13.05
C MET A 162 13.75 -11.91 -11.78
N ALA A 163 13.53 -11.18 -10.68
CA ALA A 163 13.01 -11.78 -9.46
C ALA A 163 11.53 -12.10 -9.63
N VAL A 164 11.14 -13.31 -9.23
CA VAL A 164 9.76 -13.76 -9.34
C VAL A 164 9.31 -14.46 -8.07
N LYS A 165 8.15 -14.08 -7.55
CA LYS A 165 7.52 -14.79 -6.43
C LYS A 165 7.00 -16.15 -6.93
N THR A 166 7.46 -17.24 -6.31
CA THR A 166 7.06 -18.62 -6.63
C THR A 166 5.72 -19.03 -6.00
N ARG A 167 5.23 -18.30 -4.98
CA ARG A 167 3.96 -18.56 -4.30
C ARG A 167 3.19 -17.26 -4.06
N CYS A 168 2.00 -17.14 -4.66
CA CYS A 168 1.10 -16.00 -4.41
C CYS A 168 0.13 -16.38 -3.29
N GLN A 169 0.01 -15.53 -2.26
CA GLN A 169 -1.11 -15.65 -1.32
C GLN A 169 -2.44 -15.44 -2.08
N ASN A 170 -3.45 -16.25 -1.75
CA ASN A 170 -4.84 -16.11 -2.19
C ASN A 170 -5.16 -16.31 -3.68
N GLN A 171 -4.22 -16.73 -4.54
CA GLN A 171 -4.62 -17.34 -5.80
C GLN A 171 -5.16 -18.75 -5.50
N LEU A 172 -6.48 -18.83 -5.26
CA LEU A 172 -7.21 -20.08 -5.33
C LEU A 172 -6.76 -20.77 -6.62
N LYS A 173 -6.04 -21.90 -6.50
CA LYS A 173 -5.73 -22.78 -7.63
C LYS A 173 -7.02 -22.90 -8.43
N ARG A 174 -7.07 -22.28 -9.62
CA ARG A 174 -8.27 -22.25 -10.46
C ARG A 174 -8.72 -23.70 -10.54
N ARG A 175 -9.85 -24.06 -9.91
CA ARG A 175 -10.38 -25.42 -9.99
C ARG A 175 -10.56 -25.65 -11.48
N ARG A 176 -9.68 -26.47 -12.08
CA ARG A 176 -9.81 -26.90 -13.48
C ARG A 176 -11.28 -27.24 -13.68
N SER A 177 -11.94 -26.53 -14.59
CA SER A 177 -13.32 -26.80 -14.94
C SER A 177 -13.45 -28.29 -15.24
N ARG A 178 -14.56 -28.94 -14.85
CA ARG A 178 -14.82 -30.35 -15.20
C ARG A 178 -14.73 -30.58 -16.72
N SER A 179 -14.92 -29.53 -17.52
CA SER A 179 -14.71 -29.51 -18.98
C SER A 179 -13.25 -29.80 -19.39
N ASP A 180 -12.26 -29.17 -18.71
CA ASP A 180 -10.83 -29.38 -19.02
C ASP A 180 -10.35 -30.80 -18.71
N ARG A 181 -10.97 -31.46 -17.72
CA ARG A 181 -10.67 -32.87 -17.39
C ARG A 181 -11.16 -33.84 -18.47
N MET A 182 -12.20 -33.48 -19.23
CA MET A 182 -12.68 -34.31 -20.34
C MET A 182 -11.87 -34.06 -21.62
N ALA A 183 -11.47 -32.82 -21.91
CA ALA A 183 -10.61 -32.51 -23.05
C ALA A 183 -9.20 -33.15 -22.93
N SER A 184 -8.67 -33.22 -21.70
CA SER A 184 -7.38 -33.90 -21.42
C SER A 184 -7.45 -35.42 -21.59
N ARG A 185 -8.59 -36.06 -21.29
CA ARG A 185 -8.78 -37.50 -21.53
C ARG A 185 -9.04 -37.83 -23.00
N ALA A 186 -9.66 -36.92 -23.75
CA ALA A 186 -9.88 -37.11 -25.19
C ALA A 186 -8.60 -36.96 -26.02
N ARG A 187 -7.68 -36.05 -25.63
CA ARG A 187 -6.37 -35.89 -26.29
C ARG A 187 -5.35 -36.99 -25.96
N ALA A 188 -5.50 -37.69 -24.83
CA ALA A 188 -4.61 -38.80 -24.46
C ALA A 188 -4.83 -40.10 -25.26
N ARG A 189 -5.88 -40.17 -26.10
CA ARG A 189 -6.18 -41.35 -26.94
C ARG A 189 -5.81 -41.20 -28.42
N ARG A 190 -5.26 -40.07 -28.84
CA ARG A 190 -4.85 -39.83 -30.24
C ARG A 190 -3.54 -39.04 -30.29
N THR A 191 -2.41 -39.72 -30.06
CA THR A 191 -1.11 -39.42 -30.70
C THR A 191 -0.03 -40.36 -30.15
N THR A 192 0.17 -41.48 -30.83
CA THR A 192 1.50 -42.08 -30.96
C THR A 192 2.26 -41.27 -32.00
N VAL A 193 3.54 -40.97 -31.73
CA VAL A 193 4.53 -40.26 -32.57
C VAL A 193 4.67 -38.75 -32.31
N GLY A 194 5.82 -38.37 -31.71
CA GLY A 194 6.55 -37.14 -32.07
C GLY A 194 6.53 -35.95 -31.09
N ARG A 195 7.71 -35.69 -30.49
CA ARG A 195 8.21 -34.47 -29.79
C ARG A 195 7.67 -34.15 -28.38
N PRO A 196 8.56 -33.83 -27.40
CA PRO A 196 8.14 -33.32 -26.11
C PRO A 196 7.75 -31.85 -26.29
N ALA A 197 6.46 -31.59 -26.46
CA ALA A 197 5.92 -30.25 -26.29
C ALA A 197 6.13 -29.87 -24.82
N ARG A 198 7.05 -28.93 -24.58
CA ARG A 198 7.32 -28.29 -23.29
C ARG A 198 5.99 -27.75 -22.79
N VAL A 199 5.37 -28.46 -21.84
CA VAL A 199 4.17 -27.99 -21.14
C VAL A 199 4.62 -26.74 -20.38
N GLU A 200 4.33 -25.57 -20.93
CA GLU A 200 4.42 -24.29 -20.23
C GLU A 200 3.63 -24.46 -18.93
N HIS A 201 4.37 -24.62 -17.84
CA HIS A 201 3.80 -24.51 -16.52
C HIS A 201 3.44 -23.04 -16.37
N SER A 202 2.19 -22.69 -16.71
CA SER A 202 1.56 -21.44 -16.30
C SER A 202 1.29 -21.46 -14.79
N SER A 203 2.31 -21.80 -13.99
CA SER A 203 2.39 -21.38 -12.59
C SER A 203 2.53 -19.87 -12.65
N GLY A 204 1.42 -19.16 -12.46
CA GLY A 204 1.38 -17.71 -12.52
C GLY A 204 2.49 -17.12 -11.64
N LEU A 205 3.44 -16.47 -12.30
CA LEU A 205 4.51 -15.71 -11.67
C LEU A 205 3.84 -14.53 -10.93
N CYS A 206 4.10 -14.37 -9.63
CA CYS A 206 3.47 -13.27 -8.89
C CYS A 206 4.30 -12.00 -8.97
N GLU A 207 3.58 -10.89 -9.04
CA GLU A 207 4.12 -9.53 -9.03
C GLU A 207 4.65 -9.14 -7.65
N ILE A 208 5.61 -8.23 -7.69
CA ILE A 208 6.14 -7.53 -6.52
C ILE A 208 5.50 -6.14 -6.53
N HIS A 209 5.00 -5.67 -5.38
CA HIS A 209 4.25 -4.41 -5.29
C HIS A 209 4.89 -3.37 -4.37
N PHE A 210 6.05 -3.69 -3.80
CA PHE A 210 6.73 -2.90 -2.78
C PHE A 210 8.24 -2.96 -2.95
N LEU A 211 8.93 -1.92 -2.48
CA LEU A 211 10.37 -1.94 -2.34
C LEU A 211 10.79 -2.98 -1.29
N PRO A 212 11.74 -3.90 -1.60
CA PRO A 212 12.27 -4.82 -0.62
C PRO A 212 13.17 -4.11 0.39
N LEU A 213 13.26 -4.68 1.60
CA LEU A 213 14.39 -4.46 2.48
C LEU A 213 15.60 -5.23 1.94
N VAL A 214 16.63 -4.53 1.49
CA VAL A 214 17.86 -5.13 0.97
C VAL A 214 18.97 -5.02 2.00
N VAL A 215 19.43 -6.16 2.51
CA VAL A 215 20.45 -6.24 3.57
C VAL A 215 21.65 -7.03 3.10
N GLY A 216 22.82 -6.77 3.70
CA GLY A 216 23.97 -7.67 3.52
C GLY A 216 23.71 -9.01 4.21
N VAL A 217 24.17 -10.13 3.63
CA VAL A 217 23.98 -11.49 4.21
C VAL A 217 24.49 -11.58 5.66
N LYS A 218 25.53 -10.82 6.01
CA LYS A 218 26.17 -10.80 7.34
C LYS A 218 25.80 -9.58 8.18
N ASP A 219 24.83 -8.78 7.75
CA ASP A 219 24.44 -7.56 8.43
C ASP A 219 23.32 -7.82 9.45
N SER A 220 23.70 -8.01 10.71
CA SER A 220 22.77 -8.20 11.82
C SER A 220 21.91 -6.96 12.13
N ASN A 221 22.39 -5.76 11.76
CA ASN A 221 21.67 -4.51 11.99
C ASN A 221 20.59 -4.25 10.92
N ARG A 222 20.54 -5.09 9.87
CA ARG A 222 19.58 -5.00 8.78
C ARG A 222 19.54 -3.60 8.16
N THR A 223 20.73 -3.02 7.95
CA THR A 223 20.82 -1.70 7.31
C THR A 223 20.32 -1.82 5.88
N GLN A 224 19.37 -0.96 5.54
CA GLN A 224 18.79 -0.92 4.20
C GLN A 224 19.82 -0.39 3.20
N ARG A 225 20.16 -1.20 2.20
CA ARG A 225 21.16 -0.91 1.16
C ARG A 225 20.54 -0.54 -0.18
N LEU A 226 19.24 -0.76 -0.37
CA LEU A 226 18.53 -0.29 -1.55
C LEU A 226 18.37 1.22 -1.44
N HIS A 227 18.84 1.97 -2.43
CA HIS A 227 18.69 3.42 -2.49
C HIS A 227 18.25 3.84 -3.88
N CYS A 228 17.56 4.97 -3.97
CA CYS A 228 17.19 5.55 -5.25
C CYS A 228 18.40 6.21 -5.90
N VAL A 229 18.53 6.10 -7.22
CA VAL A 229 19.62 6.70 -7.99
C VAL A 229 19.05 7.63 -9.06
N ASP A 230 19.44 8.90 -9.03
CA ASP A 230 19.12 9.85 -10.10
C ASP A 230 19.90 9.49 -11.37
N HIS A 231 19.18 9.21 -12.44
CA HIS A 231 19.73 8.94 -13.76
C HIS A 231 19.13 9.92 -14.78
N PRO A 232 19.94 10.55 -15.66
CA PRO A 232 19.50 11.68 -16.49
C PRO A 232 18.28 11.38 -17.38
N ASP A 233 18.19 10.15 -17.92
CA ASP A 233 17.08 9.73 -18.77
C ASP A 233 15.82 9.29 -18.00
N PHE A 234 15.92 9.07 -16.69
CA PHE A 234 14.89 8.46 -15.84
C PHE A 234 14.18 9.50 -14.97
N ALA A 235 13.08 9.10 -14.32
CA ALA A 235 12.43 9.96 -13.34
C ALA A 235 13.38 10.23 -12.16
N ARG A 236 13.28 11.45 -11.62
CA ARG A 236 14.05 11.86 -10.44
C ARG A 236 13.62 11.07 -9.21
N CYS A 237 14.56 10.88 -8.31
CA CYS A 237 14.29 10.22 -7.04
C CYS A 237 13.27 10.98 -6.20
N PRO A 238 12.22 10.31 -5.70
CA PRO A 238 11.34 10.92 -4.72
C PRO A 238 12.13 11.17 -3.43
N GLN A 239 11.91 12.30 -2.78
CA GLN A 239 12.58 12.65 -1.53
C GLN A 239 11.82 12.06 -0.35
N PRO A 240 12.40 11.07 0.36
CA PRO A 240 11.80 10.55 1.58
C PRO A 240 11.69 11.65 2.63
N LEU A 241 10.63 11.59 3.42
CA LEU A 241 10.46 12.43 4.59
C LEU A 241 11.54 12.01 5.61
N PRO A 242 12.43 12.93 6.04
CA PRO A 242 13.39 12.63 7.10
C PRO A 242 12.61 12.39 8.38
N LEU A 243 12.37 11.12 8.71
CA LEU A 243 11.75 10.74 9.95
C LEU A 243 12.88 10.62 10.96
N THR A 244 12.96 11.53 11.93
CA THR A 244 13.85 11.32 13.08
C THR A 244 13.43 10.01 13.74
N SER A 245 14.21 8.96 13.52
CA SER A 245 14.20 7.77 14.35
C SER A 245 14.92 8.16 15.64
N PRO A 246 14.25 8.49 16.76
CA PRO A 246 14.97 8.44 18.00
C PRO A 246 15.45 6.99 18.15
N SER A 247 16.76 6.82 18.19
CA SER A 247 17.50 5.64 18.62
C SER A 247 17.15 5.22 20.07
N ALA A 248 16.17 5.86 20.70
CA ALA A 248 15.58 5.36 21.92
C ALA A 248 14.68 4.18 21.56
N PRO A 249 14.91 2.99 22.13
CA PRO A 249 13.94 1.90 22.00
C PRO A 249 12.64 2.43 22.59
N ILE A 250 11.65 2.73 21.74
CA ILE A 250 10.28 2.92 22.20
C ILE A 250 9.96 1.60 22.86
N SER A 251 10.03 1.58 24.20
CA SER A 251 9.79 0.42 25.04
C SER A 251 8.63 -0.33 24.42
N SER A 252 8.80 -1.62 24.17
CA SER A 252 7.77 -2.47 23.59
C SER A 252 6.52 -2.43 24.48
N CYS A 253 5.68 -1.42 24.28
CA CYS A 253 4.39 -1.24 24.92
C CYS A 253 3.38 -2.13 24.22
N GLU A 254 3.80 -3.36 23.96
CA GLU A 254 2.87 -4.40 23.60
C GLU A 254 1.97 -4.58 24.81
N LEU A 255 0.66 -4.39 24.62
CA LEU A 255 -0.37 -4.68 25.62
C LEU A 255 -0.27 -6.13 26.16
N ASN A 256 0.50 -6.98 25.48
CA ASN A 256 0.79 -8.36 25.80
C ASN A 256 1.82 -8.52 26.95
N LYS A 257 2.56 -7.46 27.31
CA LYS A 257 3.50 -7.45 28.43
C LYS A 257 3.11 -6.33 29.38
N ASN A 258 2.79 -6.68 30.63
CA ASN A 258 2.34 -5.74 31.65
C ASN A 258 3.52 -4.88 32.16
N THR A 259 3.99 -3.95 31.34
CA THR A 259 5.06 -3.01 31.70
C THR A 259 4.44 -1.71 32.20
N ARG A 260 4.41 -1.53 33.52
CA ARG A 260 3.89 -0.31 34.22
C ARG A 260 4.58 1.02 33.83
N ARG A 261 5.50 1.04 32.86
CA ARG A 261 6.31 2.19 32.43
C ARG A 261 5.97 2.74 31.04
N CYS A 262 4.95 2.21 30.37
CA CYS A 262 4.52 2.71 29.08
C CYS A 262 3.64 3.95 29.21
N HIS A 263 4.28 5.10 29.41
CA HIS A 263 3.63 6.41 29.43
C HIS A 263 3.65 7.05 28.03
N GLN A 264 3.12 6.35 27.03
CA GLN A 264 2.72 7.03 25.78
C GLN A 264 1.39 7.74 26.01
N GLN A 265 1.19 8.87 25.33
CA GLN A 265 -0.04 9.65 25.34
C GLN A 265 -1.19 8.78 24.82
N ARG A 266 -1.82 8.00 25.71
CA ARG A 266 -2.95 7.14 25.37
C ARG A 266 -4.00 8.01 24.70
N LEU A 267 -4.37 7.66 23.47
CA LEU A 267 -5.55 8.23 22.84
C LEU A 267 -6.73 8.01 23.79
N ALA A 268 -7.20 9.10 24.41
CA ALA A 268 -8.27 9.07 25.40
C ALA A 268 -9.61 8.85 24.68
N THR A 269 -9.77 7.66 24.11
CA THR A 269 -10.91 7.24 23.28
C THR A 269 -12.22 7.44 24.02
N HIS A 270 -12.23 7.25 25.34
CA HIS A 270 -13.41 7.48 26.17
C HIS A 270 -13.85 8.95 26.26
N LEU A 271 -12.94 9.90 26.05
CA LEU A 271 -13.25 11.33 26.04
C LEU A 271 -13.80 11.80 24.69
N SER A 272 -13.78 10.95 23.66
CA SER A 272 -14.25 11.32 22.33
C SER A 272 -15.77 11.50 22.25
N CYS A 273 -16.54 10.86 23.14
CA CYS A 273 -18.00 10.93 23.12
C CYS A 273 -18.52 11.48 24.45
N ARG A 274 -19.20 12.63 24.43
CA ARG A 274 -19.85 13.21 25.63
C ARG A 274 -21.33 12.80 25.69
N LEU A 275 -21.89 12.80 26.91
CA LEU A 275 -23.33 12.59 27.11
C LEU A 275 -24.10 13.79 26.53
N TYR A 276 -25.27 13.51 25.93
CA TYR A 276 -26.14 14.53 25.31
C TYR A 276 -25.51 15.33 24.18
N GLN A 277 -24.46 14.81 23.55
CA GLN A 277 -23.79 15.49 22.46
C GLN A 277 -23.47 14.49 21.36
N THR A 278 -23.79 14.84 20.12
CA THR A 278 -23.34 14.14 18.91
C THR A 278 -22.43 15.06 18.13
N CYS A 279 -21.35 14.53 17.56
CA CYS A 279 -20.36 15.33 16.86
C CYS A 279 -19.97 14.70 15.54
N ASP A 280 -19.39 15.50 14.66
CA ASP A 280 -18.66 14.98 13.51
C ASP A 280 -17.27 14.50 13.93
N HIS A 281 -16.90 13.29 13.49
CA HIS A 281 -15.63 12.66 13.81
C HIS A 281 -14.86 12.33 12.53
N ALA A 282 -13.55 12.46 12.58
CA ALA A 282 -12.68 12.07 11.47
C ALA A 282 -11.48 11.26 11.94
N VAL A 283 -11.10 10.26 11.16
CA VAL A 283 -9.88 9.47 11.34
C VAL A 283 -9.06 9.54 10.05
N LEU A 284 -7.87 10.13 10.13
CA LEU A 284 -6.93 10.19 9.02
C LEU A 284 -5.88 9.12 9.24
N LEU A 285 -5.85 8.11 8.36
CA LEU A 285 -4.85 7.05 8.38
C LEU A 285 -3.95 7.20 7.17
N SER A 286 -2.72 7.61 7.43
CA SER A 286 -1.69 7.73 6.41
C SER A 286 -0.37 7.23 7.00
N GLY A 287 0.60 6.97 6.15
CA GLY A 287 1.89 6.49 6.58
C GLY A 287 2.34 5.33 5.72
N GLY A 288 3.53 5.50 5.17
CA GLY A 288 4.22 4.47 4.40
C GLY A 288 4.65 3.30 5.28
N TRP A 289 5.00 2.19 4.63
CA TRP A 289 5.48 0.97 5.28
C TRP A 289 6.83 1.16 6.01
N GLN A 290 7.72 1.96 5.41
CA GLN A 290 9.06 2.27 5.89
C GLN A 290 9.45 3.69 5.46
N GLU A 291 10.54 4.22 6.02
CA GLU A 291 11.01 5.60 5.74
C GLU A 291 11.20 5.86 4.24
N GLN A 292 11.77 4.90 3.51
CA GLN A 292 12.09 5.03 2.08
C GLN A 292 10.89 5.27 1.15
N ILE A 293 9.69 4.88 1.61
CA ILE A 293 8.45 5.05 0.86
C ILE A 293 7.47 6.00 1.55
N THR A 294 7.97 6.80 2.49
CA THR A 294 7.21 7.84 3.15
C THR A 294 7.70 9.18 2.64
N TYR A 295 6.88 9.90 1.89
CA TYR A 295 7.23 11.17 1.24
C TYR A 295 6.53 12.39 1.84
N GLN A 296 7.07 13.58 1.56
CA GLN A 296 6.48 14.86 1.94
C GLN A 296 5.03 15.03 1.43
N GLN A 297 4.70 14.43 0.28
CA GLN A 297 3.35 14.49 -0.28
C GLN A 297 2.30 13.87 0.65
N HIS A 298 2.60 12.79 1.38
CA HIS A 298 1.64 12.19 2.32
C HIS A 298 1.29 13.16 3.45
N VAL A 299 2.28 13.93 3.92
CA VAL A 299 2.08 14.98 4.93
C VAL A 299 1.25 16.12 4.35
N LYS A 300 1.57 16.59 3.13
CA LYS A 300 0.79 17.63 2.44
C LYS A 300 -0.67 17.21 2.28
N ASN A 301 -0.93 15.99 1.83
CA ASN A 301 -2.29 15.47 1.66
C ASN A 301 -3.05 15.40 2.98
N LEU A 302 -2.40 14.97 4.07
CA LEU A 302 -3.00 14.99 5.41
C LEU A 302 -3.37 16.41 5.86
N GLN A 303 -2.50 17.39 5.62
CA GLN A 303 -2.75 18.79 5.98
C GLN A 303 -3.93 19.37 5.22
N LEU A 304 -3.98 19.13 3.91
CA LEU A 304 -5.09 19.53 3.05
C LEU A 304 -6.42 18.96 3.54
N PHE A 305 -6.47 17.65 3.83
CA PHE A 305 -7.66 17.00 4.37
C PHE A 305 -8.03 17.51 5.77
N TYR A 306 -7.05 17.69 6.64
CA TYR A 306 -7.27 18.21 7.99
C TYR A 306 -7.88 19.62 7.92
N GLN A 307 -7.31 20.51 7.10
CA GLN A 307 -7.81 21.87 6.93
C GLN A 307 -9.23 21.88 6.35
N MET A 308 -9.50 21.04 5.35
CA MET A 308 -10.85 20.86 4.79
C MET A 308 -11.86 20.46 5.87
N LEU A 309 -11.53 19.48 6.71
CA LEU A 309 -12.40 19.05 7.82
C LEU A 309 -12.66 20.19 8.80
N ARG A 310 -11.62 20.97 9.15
CA ARG A 310 -11.74 22.12 10.05
C ARG A 310 -12.63 23.21 9.45
N ASN A 311 -12.47 23.51 8.15
CA ASN A 311 -13.31 24.48 7.43
C ASN A 311 -14.78 24.03 7.34
N ASN A 312 -15.00 22.72 7.33
CA ASN A 312 -16.32 22.09 7.34
C ASN A 312 -16.86 21.79 8.76
N GLY A 313 -16.26 22.37 9.81
CA GLY A 313 -16.83 22.38 11.16
C GLY A 313 -16.40 21.25 12.09
N PHE A 314 -15.57 20.31 11.63
CA PHE A 314 -15.09 19.21 12.48
C PHE A 314 -14.21 19.76 13.59
N HIS A 315 -14.52 19.42 14.85
CA HIS A 315 -13.74 19.89 15.99
C HIS A 315 -12.34 19.25 16.04
N LYS A 316 -11.29 20.01 16.38
CA LYS A 316 -9.89 19.54 16.37
C LYS A 316 -9.69 18.28 17.22
N ASP A 317 -10.38 18.23 18.36
CA ASP A 317 -10.28 17.10 19.29
C ASP A 317 -10.97 15.84 18.77
N HIS A 318 -11.79 15.94 17.71
CA HIS A 318 -12.52 14.85 17.08
C HIS A 318 -11.94 14.43 15.71
N VAL A 319 -10.86 15.09 15.28
CA VAL A 319 -10.04 14.65 14.15
C VAL A 319 -8.81 13.93 14.70
N LYS A 320 -8.69 12.62 14.44
CA LYS A 320 -7.56 11.79 14.89
C LYS A 320 -6.70 11.39 13.70
N THR A 321 -5.46 11.84 13.71
CA THR A 321 -4.50 11.54 12.65
C THR A 321 -3.51 10.49 13.13
N PHE A 322 -3.42 9.38 12.41
CA PHE A 322 -2.41 8.34 12.57
C PHE A 322 -1.44 8.43 11.40
N PHE A 323 -0.16 8.66 11.69
CA PHE A 323 0.88 8.84 10.68
C PHE A 323 2.06 7.89 10.90
N ALA A 324 2.81 7.63 9.82
CA ALA A 324 4.01 6.78 9.78
C ALA A 324 4.95 6.98 10.98
N GLY A 325 5.63 5.89 11.36
CA GLY A 325 6.62 5.86 12.43
C GLY A 325 6.05 6.21 13.79
N ASN A 326 6.69 7.15 14.47
CA ASN A 326 6.32 7.63 15.81
C ASN A 326 5.28 8.76 15.76
N GLY A 327 4.73 9.11 14.58
CA GLY A 327 3.82 10.24 14.42
C GLY A 327 4.50 11.61 14.56
N GLN A 328 5.84 11.67 14.58
CA GLN A 328 6.56 12.94 14.54
C GLN A 328 6.72 13.40 13.10
N VAL A 329 6.06 14.51 12.79
CA VAL A 329 6.35 15.30 11.60
C VAL A 329 6.85 16.65 12.10
N ALA A 330 7.94 17.17 11.54
CA ALA A 330 8.55 18.44 11.97
C ALA A 330 7.64 19.69 11.78
N VAL A 331 6.38 19.50 11.36
CA VAL A 331 5.46 20.59 11.06
C VAL A 331 4.65 20.96 12.31
N LYS A 332 4.82 22.23 12.74
CA LYS A 332 4.23 22.84 13.93
C LYS A 332 2.69 22.91 13.95
N GLU A 333 2.00 22.63 12.84
CA GLU A 333 0.56 22.90 12.69
C GLU A 333 -0.37 21.70 12.92
N THR A 334 0.18 20.51 13.20
CA THR A 334 -0.61 19.30 13.47
C THR A 334 -0.35 18.78 14.88
N GLU A 335 -0.80 19.53 15.88
CA GLU A 335 -0.88 19.03 17.26
C GLU A 335 -1.73 17.75 17.30
N GLY A 336 -1.22 16.68 17.92
CA GLY A 336 -2.00 15.46 18.20
C GLY A 336 -1.96 14.35 17.13
N MET A 337 -0.88 14.22 16.36
CA MET A 337 -0.63 13.02 15.54
C MET A 337 -0.26 11.82 16.42
N TYR A 338 -0.85 10.68 16.11
CA TYR A 338 -0.61 9.40 16.77
C TYR A 338 0.24 8.49 15.88
N PRO A 339 1.05 7.59 16.46
CA PRO A 339 1.85 6.66 15.70
C PRO A 339 0.96 5.60 15.00
N ALA A 340 1.23 5.33 13.72
CA ALA A 340 0.60 4.24 12.98
C ALA A 340 1.07 2.84 13.42
N THR A 341 2.05 2.74 14.33
CA THR A 341 2.56 1.47 14.86
C THR A 341 1.59 0.73 15.79
N GLU A 342 0.54 1.41 16.29
CA GLU A 342 -0.39 0.88 17.28
C GLU A 342 -1.74 0.52 16.64
N LYS A 343 -1.77 -0.55 15.84
CA LYS A 343 -3.00 -1.03 15.16
C LYS A 343 -4.21 -1.12 16.09
N GLU A 344 -4.03 -1.70 17.27
CA GLU A 344 -5.13 -1.89 18.23
C GLU A 344 -5.74 -0.55 18.69
N VAL A 345 -4.95 0.53 18.77
CA VAL A 345 -5.48 1.85 19.14
C VAL A 345 -6.36 2.40 18.02
N ILE A 346 -5.94 2.28 16.76
CA ILE A 346 -6.72 2.68 15.58
C ILE A 346 -8.06 1.94 15.57
N ARG A 347 -8.01 0.60 15.68
CA ARG A 347 -9.19 -0.27 15.64
C ARG A 347 -10.15 0.01 16.78
N ASN A 348 -9.64 0.10 18.01
CA ASN A 348 -10.45 0.39 19.18
C ASN A 348 -11.10 1.77 19.09
N HIS A 349 -10.40 2.77 18.57
CA HIS A 349 -10.96 4.11 18.39
C HIS A 349 -12.13 4.11 17.38
N ILE A 350 -11.90 3.58 16.18
CA ILE A 350 -12.93 3.49 15.12
C ILE A 350 -14.13 2.68 15.62
N SER A 351 -13.89 1.50 16.19
CA SER A 351 -14.98 0.66 16.69
C SER A 351 -15.73 1.31 17.85
N TYR A 352 -15.07 2.08 18.71
CA TYR A 352 -15.71 2.76 19.84
C TYR A 352 -16.66 3.86 19.38
N ILE A 353 -16.18 4.81 18.58
CA ILE A 353 -17.00 5.94 18.08
C ILE A 353 -18.18 5.42 17.26
N CYS A 354 -17.95 4.38 16.46
CA CYS A 354 -18.95 3.79 15.57
C CYS A 354 -20.07 3.06 16.32
N ARG A 355 -19.77 2.41 17.46
CA ARG A 355 -20.75 1.64 18.25
C ARG A 355 -21.41 2.45 19.35
N LYS A 356 -20.75 3.50 19.85
CA LYS A 356 -21.27 4.34 20.92
C LYS A 356 -22.51 5.08 20.43
N GLN A 357 -23.62 4.90 21.12
CA GLN A 357 -24.86 5.59 20.79
C GLN A 357 -24.68 7.09 20.88
N HIS A 358 -25.25 7.80 19.89
CA HIS A 358 -25.29 9.26 19.87
C HIS A 358 -23.93 9.96 19.91
N CYS A 359 -22.84 9.24 19.65
CA CYS A 359 -21.51 9.83 19.66
C CYS A 359 -21.22 10.60 18.37
N VAL A 360 -21.51 9.96 17.24
CA VAL A 360 -21.13 10.44 15.92
C VAL A 360 -22.35 10.64 15.04
N ASP A 361 -22.40 11.79 14.35
CA ASP A 361 -23.36 12.02 13.27
C ASP A 361 -22.73 11.64 11.93
N SER A 362 -21.69 12.36 11.51
CA SER A 362 -20.87 12.01 10.35
C SER A 362 -19.50 11.49 10.75
N LEU A 363 -19.12 10.32 10.23
CA LEU A 363 -17.81 9.72 10.43
C LEU A 363 -17.00 9.76 9.12
N VAL A 364 -15.90 10.48 9.10
CA VAL A 364 -14.99 10.57 7.94
C VAL A 364 -13.75 9.70 8.17
N LEU A 365 -13.40 8.84 7.22
CA LEU A 365 -12.11 8.17 7.20
C LEU A 365 -11.36 8.57 5.92
N TYR A 366 -10.11 9.00 6.08
CA TYR A 366 -9.20 9.23 4.96
C TYR A 366 -8.08 8.19 5.00
N LEU A 367 -7.93 7.40 3.95
CA LEU A 367 -6.98 6.30 3.86
C LEU A 367 -5.96 6.58 2.75
N ASN A 368 -4.68 6.71 3.10
CA ASN A 368 -3.58 6.99 2.16
C ASN A 368 -2.38 6.05 2.32
N SER A 369 -2.52 4.97 3.10
CA SER A 369 -1.42 4.00 3.31
C SER A 369 -1.19 3.10 2.08
N PRO A 370 0.04 2.58 1.89
CA PRO A 370 0.32 1.54 0.90
C PRO A 370 -0.52 0.28 1.11
N THR A 371 -0.89 -0.41 0.04
CA THR A 371 -1.81 -1.56 0.11
C THR A 371 -1.30 -2.77 -0.63
N ARG A 372 -1.54 -3.95 -0.06
CA ARG A 372 -1.30 -5.23 -0.73
C ARG A 372 -2.37 -5.45 -1.81
N ASN A 373 -2.12 -6.43 -2.68
CA ASN A 373 -3.06 -6.82 -3.75
C ASN A 373 -4.46 -7.25 -3.27
N ASP A 374 -4.62 -7.60 -1.99
CA ASP A 374 -5.90 -7.92 -1.36
C ASP A 374 -6.57 -6.70 -0.68
N GLY A 375 -6.00 -5.50 -0.86
CA GLY A 375 -6.46 -4.24 -0.26
C GLY A 375 -6.03 -4.07 1.21
N THR A 376 -5.24 -4.99 1.78
CA THR A 376 -4.73 -4.84 3.14
C THR A 376 -3.75 -3.68 3.21
N MET A 377 -4.01 -2.72 4.11
CA MET A 377 -3.16 -1.57 4.34
C MET A 377 -1.93 -1.95 5.15
N LEU A 378 -0.77 -1.43 4.76
CA LEU A 378 0.46 -1.50 5.54
C LEU A 378 0.55 -0.28 6.45
N LEU A 379 0.81 -0.50 7.73
CA LEU A 379 0.87 0.56 8.74
C LEU A 379 2.30 1.09 8.89
N TRP A 380 3.15 0.39 9.65
CA TRP A 380 4.56 0.74 9.82
C TRP A 380 5.35 -0.50 10.25
N ASP A 381 6.51 -0.72 9.65
CA ASP A 381 7.48 -1.76 10.07
C ASP A 381 8.14 -1.35 11.39
N ARG A 382 7.60 -1.82 12.52
CA ARG A 382 8.07 -1.43 13.85
C ARG A 382 9.36 -2.16 14.22
N ASN A 383 9.52 -3.40 13.77
CA ASN A 383 10.67 -4.24 14.11
C ASN A 383 11.78 -4.16 13.05
N ASN A 384 11.57 -3.39 11.98
CA ASN A 384 12.50 -3.13 10.88
C ASN A 384 12.97 -4.44 10.22
N ASN A 385 12.09 -5.43 10.15
CA ASN A 385 12.42 -6.75 9.63
C ASN A 385 12.14 -6.90 8.12
N GLY A 386 11.48 -5.92 7.50
CA GLY A 386 11.10 -5.90 6.09
C GLY A 386 9.90 -6.80 5.75
N ILE A 387 9.24 -7.39 6.73
CA ILE A 387 8.10 -8.31 6.62
C ILE A 387 6.90 -7.68 7.31
N ALA A 388 5.80 -7.53 6.59
CA ALA A 388 4.57 -7.03 7.19
C ALA A 388 3.95 -8.06 8.15
N ASP A 389 4.15 -7.89 9.45
CA ASP A 389 3.55 -8.79 10.42
C ASP A 389 2.04 -8.52 10.59
N LEU A 390 1.30 -9.45 11.21
CA LEU A 390 -0.14 -9.27 11.45
C LEU A 390 -0.48 -8.00 12.23
N LYS A 391 0.44 -7.53 13.08
CA LYS A 391 0.27 -6.29 13.85
C LYS A 391 0.48 -5.03 13.02
N GLU A 392 1.16 -5.13 11.89
CA GLU A 392 1.55 -4.02 11.02
C GLU A 392 0.69 -3.96 9.75
N ARG A 393 -0.28 -4.88 9.65
CA ARG A 393 -1.27 -4.98 8.58
C ARG A 393 -2.65 -4.64 9.12
N TYR A 394 -3.37 -3.75 8.43
CA TYR A 394 -4.78 -3.49 8.68
C TYR A 394 -5.62 -3.91 7.46
N SER A 395 -6.26 -5.06 7.57
CA SER A 395 -6.98 -5.68 6.47
C SER A 395 -8.34 -5.02 6.23
N VAL A 396 -8.82 -5.13 4.98
CA VAL A 396 -10.20 -4.74 4.64
C VAL A 396 -11.24 -5.44 5.53
N GLY A 397 -10.97 -6.69 5.92
CA GLY A 397 -11.86 -7.44 6.80
C GLY A 397 -11.95 -6.84 8.20
N GLU A 398 -10.82 -6.42 8.77
CA GLU A 398 -10.77 -5.73 10.06
C GLU A 398 -11.46 -4.37 9.99
N LEU A 399 -11.19 -3.56 8.96
CA LEU A 399 -11.86 -2.26 8.76
C LEU A 399 -13.39 -2.40 8.72
N LEU A 400 -13.90 -3.36 7.93
CA LEU A 400 -15.34 -3.64 7.87
C LEU A 400 -15.89 -4.17 9.20
N ALA A 401 -15.13 -4.97 9.95
CA ALA A 401 -15.56 -5.42 11.28
C ALA A 401 -15.67 -4.25 12.28
N ASP A 402 -14.78 -3.27 12.16
CA ASP A 402 -14.74 -2.09 13.02
C ASP A 402 -15.88 -1.11 12.67
N LEU A 403 -16.30 -1.06 11.40
CA LEU A 403 -17.41 -0.22 10.91
C LEU A 403 -18.79 -0.92 10.91
N ALA A 404 -18.84 -2.22 11.21
CA ALA A 404 -20.07 -3.01 11.09
C ALA A 404 -21.19 -2.48 12.01
N GLY A 405 -22.34 -2.13 11.44
CA GLY A 405 -23.51 -1.65 12.17
C GLY A 405 -23.30 -0.28 12.82
N CYS A 406 -22.52 0.59 12.17
CA CYS A 406 -22.20 1.92 12.67
C CYS A 406 -23.44 2.74 13.00
N ARG A 407 -23.43 3.42 14.15
CA ARG A 407 -24.51 4.29 14.63
C ARG A 407 -24.49 5.69 14.04
N ALA A 408 -23.44 6.03 13.29
CA ALA A 408 -23.37 7.26 12.52
C ALA A 408 -24.53 7.34 11.52
N SER A 409 -25.02 8.54 11.24
CA SER A 409 -25.94 8.78 10.14
C SER A 409 -25.28 8.44 8.79
N ARG A 410 -23.98 8.71 8.67
CA ARG A 410 -23.17 8.40 7.48
C ARG A 410 -21.70 8.16 7.82
N VAL A 411 -21.08 7.25 7.08
CA VAL A 411 -19.64 7.01 7.12
C VAL A 411 -19.07 7.27 5.72
N LEU A 412 -18.16 8.22 5.60
CA LEU A 412 -17.56 8.62 4.33
C LEU A 412 -16.11 8.12 4.30
N LEU A 413 -15.81 7.22 3.36
CA LEU A 413 -14.47 6.65 3.17
C LEU A 413 -13.81 7.31 1.96
N PHE A 414 -12.84 8.19 2.19
CA PHE A 414 -11.99 8.80 1.18
C PHE A 414 -10.73 7.94 1.01
N VAL A 415 -10.60 7.25 -0.13
CA VAL A 415 -9.57 6.22 -0.30
C VAL A 415 -8.63 6.57 -1.43
N GLU A 416 -7.41 6.96 -1.08
CA GLU A 416 -6.30 7.28 -1.97
C GLU A 416 -5.24 6.16 -1.86
N GLN A 417 -5.62 4.96 -2.31
CA GLN A 417 -4.81 3.75 -2.18
C GLN A 417 -4.91 2.89 -3.43
N SER A 418 -3.84 2.14 -3.70
CA SER A 418 -3.84 1.07 -4.69
C SER A 418 -4.84 -0.02 -4.30
N TYR A 419 -5.39 -0.76 -5.28
CA TYR A 419 -6.36 -1.84 -5.05
C TYR A 419 -7.64 -1.47 -4.27
N SER A 420 -8.04 -0.20 -4.25
CA SER A 420 -9.27 0.29 -3.60
C SER A 420 -10.56 -0.41 -4.10
N GLY A 421 -10.52 -1.01 -5.30
CA GLY A 421 -11.60 -1.84 -5.84
C GLY A 421 -11.94 -3.07 -4.99
N VAL A 422 -10.98 -3.62 -4.22
CA VAL A 422 -11.24 -4.75 -3.31
C VAL A 422 -12.16 -4.33 -2.16
N LEU A 423 -11.90 -3.15 -1.57
CA LEU A 423 -12.75 -2.56 -0.55
C LEU A 423 -14.15 -2.25 -1.11
N SER A 424 -14.22 -1.64 -2.29
CA SER A 424 -15.49 -1.37 -3.00
C SER A 424 -16.34 -2.63 -3.17
N LYS A 425 -15.73 -3.71 -3.68
CA LYS A 425 -16.42 -4.99 -3.90
C LYS A 425 -16.94 -5.61 -2.60
N ARG A 426 -16.18 -5.54 -1.51
CA ARG A 426 -16.60 -6.09 -0.21
C ARG A 426 -17.69 -5.24 0.45
N LEU A 427 -17.65 -3.92 0.30
CA LEU A 427 -18.70 -3.01 0.76
C LEU A 427 -20.02 -3.27 0.06
N MET A 428 -20.03 -3.35 -1.28
CA MET A 428 -21.24 -3.62 -2.07
C MET A 428 -21.91 -4.95 -1.70
N GLY A 429 -21.12 -5.95 -1.26
CA GLY A 429 -21.63 -7.25 -0.81
C GLY A 429 -22.13 -7.30 0.63
N SER A 430 -22.11 -6.19 1.38
CA SER A 430 -22.35 -6.22 2.83
C SER A 430 -23.58 -5.44 3.28
N LEU A 431 -24.51 -6.14 3.93
CA LEU A 431 -25.72 -5.54 4.52
C LEU A 431 -25.46 -4.77 5.83
N LYS A 432 -24.27 -4.94 6.44
CA LYS A 432 -23.91 -4.29 7.72
C LYS A 432 -23.37 -2.86 7.55
N HIS A 433 -23.25 -2.38 6.31
CA HIS A 433 -22.57 -1.14 5.94
C HIS A 433 -23.46 -0.23 5.07
N ALA A 434 -24.78 -0.27 5.27
CA ALA A 434 -25.73 0.47 4.45
C ALA A 434 -25.53 2.00 4.49
N ASN A 435 -24.97 2.53 5.58
CA ASN A 435 -24.63 3.95 5.78
C ASN A 435 -23.18 4.29 5.43
N VAL A 436 -22.43 3.38 4.79
CA VAL A 436 -21.02 3.59 4.42
C VAL A 436 -20.91 3.88 2.93
N VAL A 437 -20.33 5.03 2.59
CA VAL A 437 -20.09 5.45 1.20
C VAL A 437 -18.59 5.46 0.93
N LEU A 438 -18.19 4.78 -0.13
CA LEU A 438 -16.83 4.81 -0.63
C LEU A 438 -16.69 5.90 -1.69
N LEU A 439 -15.85 6.89 -1.40
CA LEU A 439 -15.49 7.98 -2.30
C LEU A 439 -14.15 7.63 -2.95
N ASN A 440 -14.27 6.92 -4.08
CA ASN A 440 -13.16 6.44 -4.91
C ASN A 440 -13.47 6.84 -6.37
N GLY A 441 -12.51 7.39 -7.10
CA GLY A 441 -12.76 7.80 -8.49
C GLY A 441 -11.94 8.96 -9.03
N LEU A 442 -11.04 9.52 -8.22
CA LEU A 442 -10.07 10.52 -8.68
C LEU A 442 -8.72 9.84 -8.93
N PRO A 443 -7.94 10.28 -9.93
CA PRO A 443 -6.52 9.93 -10.01
C PRO A 443 -5.86 10.22 -8.66
N VAL A 444 -5.10 9.24 -8.14
CA VAL A 444 -4.45 9.28 -6.81
C VAL A 444 -3.77 10.62 -6.56
N ALA A 445 -3.07 11.16 -7.57
CA ALA A 445 -2.30 12.40 -7.51
C ALA A 445 -3.08 13.69 -7.17
N HIS A 446 -4.41 13.73 -7.35
CA HIS A 446 -5.22 14.96 -7.15
C HIS A 446 -6.37 14.80 -6.16
N THR A 447 -6.48 13.66 -5.49
CA THR A 447 -7.62 13.37 -4.59
C THR A 447 -7.66 14.35 -3.43
N ALA A 448 -6.54 14.54 -2.72
CA ALA A 448 -6.47 15.49 -1.61
C ALA A 448 -6.71 16.94 -2.02
N GLU A 449 -6.17 17.37 -3.17
CA GLU A 449 -6.32 18.75 -3.66
C GLU A 449 -7.76 19.04 -4.09
N PHE A 450 -8.42 18.09 -4.75
CA PHE A 450 -9.82 18.19 -5.13
C PHE A 450 -10.72 18.37 -3.90
N TRP A 451 -10.65 17.42 -2.96
CA TRP A 451 -11.49 17.47 -1.77
C TRP A 451 -11.16 18.66 -0.87
N ALA A 452 -9.91 19.12 -0.84
CA ALA A 452 -9.54 20.31 -0.08
C ALA A 452 -10.25 21.59 -0.53
N SER A 453 -10.76 21.62 -1.77
CA SER A 453 -11.52 22.76 -2.30
C SER A 453 -13.00 22.77 -1.87
N LEU A 454 -13.49 21.70 -1.23
CA LEU A 454 -14.88 21.58 -0.78
C LEU A 454 -15.26 22.66 0.23
N GLN A 455 -16.27 23.45 -0.12
CA GLN A 455 -16.82 24.50 0.76
C GLN A 455 -17.87 23.95 1.72
N SER A 456 -18.07 24.61 2.86
CA SER A 456 -18.99 24.18 3.92
C SER A 456 -20.46 24.12 3.49
N SER A 457 -20.87 24.97 2.54
CA SER A 457 -22.23 25.01 1.97
C SER A 457 -22.39 24.15 0.73
N GLU A 458 -21.30 23.54 0.26
CA GLU A 458 -21.32 22.74 -0.95
C GLU A 458 -21.75 21.31 -0.65
N CYS A 459 -22.64 20.81 -1.49
CA CYS A 459 -23.14 19.45 -1.41
C CYS A 459 -22.12 18.44 -1.93
N LEU A 460 -21.99 17.30 -1.25
CA LEU A 460 -21.02 16.27 -1.62
C LEU A 460 -21.27 15.74 -3.03
N ILE A 461 -22.54 15.55 -3.41
CA ILE A 461 -22.92 15.11 -4.75
C ILE A 461 -22.56 16.13 -5.84
N ASP A 462 -22.76 17.42 -5.58
CA ASP A 462 -22.45 18.49 -6.52
C ASP A 462 -20.94 18.63 -6.68
N HIS A 463 -20.21 18.54 -5.57
CA HIS A 463 -18.75 18.55 -5.60
C HIS A 463 -18.21 17.39 -6.44
N LEU A 464 -18.70 16.17 -6.21
CA LEU A 464 -18.35 14.99 -7.00
C LEU A 464 -18.66 15.14 -8.49
N SER A 465 -19.75 15.83 -8.84
CA SER A 465 -20.13 16.05 -10.24
C SER A 465 -19.14 16.93 -11.01
N LYS A 466 -18.30 17.72 -10.30
CA LYS A 466 -17.22 18.52 -10.90
C LYS A 466 -16.04 17.67 -11.35
N SER A 467 -15.94 16.41 -10.89
CA SER A 467 -14.93 15.46 -11.34
C SER A 467 -15.24 14.95 -12.76
N SER A 468 -14.21 14.87 -13.61
CA SER A 468 -14.32 14.31 -14.96
C SER A 468 -14.62 12.80 -14.97
N THR A 469 -14.35 12.12 -13.85
CA THR A 469 -14.76 10.73 -13.60
C THR A 469 -15.95 10.72 -12.65
N THR A 470 -17.15 10.44 -13.17
CA THR A 470 -18.34 10.19 -12.36
C THR A 470 -18.29 8.75 -11.83
N PRO A 471 -18.13 8.53 -10.50
CA PRO A 471 -18.22 7.18 -9.96
C PRO A 471 -19.63 6.63 -10.14
N ARG A 472 -19.75 5.36 -10.51
CA ARG A 472 -21.05 4.66 -10.55
C ARG A 472 -21.53 4.44 -9.11
N LEU A 473 -22.27 5.40 -8.58
CA LEU A 473 -22.88 5.35 -7.25
C LEU A 473 -24.23 4.62 -7.32
N SER A 474 -24.56 3.88 -6.27
CA SER A 474 -25.90 3.31 -6.09
C SER A 474 -26.88 4.37 -5.59
N ASP A 475 -28.18 4.19 -5.79
CA ASP A 475 -29.21 5.13 -5.32
C ASP A 475 -29.13 5.37 -3.80
N ALA A 476 -28.80 4.33 -3.03
CA ALA A 476 -28.57 4.45 -1.59
C ALA A 476 -27.37 5.36 -1.26
N ALA A 477 -26.29 5.27 -2.04
CA ALA A 477 -25.13 6.14 -1.90
C ALA A 477 -25.45 7.58 -2.32
N LEU A 478 -26.27 7.79 -3.35
CA LEU A 478 -26.72 9.13 -3.76
C LEU A 478 -27.51 9.82 -2.63
N GLY A 479 -28.41 9.08 -1.97
CA GLY A 479 -29.16 9.60 -0.81
C GLY A 479 -28.26 10.02 0.36
N LEU A 480 -27.18 9.28 0.60
CA LEU A 480 -26.20 9.60 1.65
C LEU A 480 -25.27 10.78 1.31
N LEU A 481 -25.20 11.17 0.03
CA LEU A 481 -24.37 12.26 -0.49
C LEU A 481 -25.16 13.53 -0.84
N ASN A 482 -26.50 13.50 -0.73
CA ASN A 482 -27.36 14.67 -0.95
C ASN A 482 -27.39 15.60 0.29
N VAL A 483 -26.20 15.90 0.79
CA VAL A 483 -25.93 16.63 2.03
C VAL A 483 -24.56 17.30 1.93
N THR A 484 -24.32 18.32 2.76
CA THR A 484 -22.97 18.85 2.99
C THR A 484 -22.14 17.87 3.84
N LEU A 485 -20.83 18.12 3.94
CA LEU A 485 -19.94 17.28 4.76
C LEU A 485 -20.37 17.22 6.24
N ALA A 486 -20.96 18.30 6.75
CA ALA A 486 -21.37 18.48 8.15
C ALA A 486 -22.78 18.01 8.46
N GLY A 487 -23.51 17.37 7.54
CA GLY A 487 -24.87 16.92 7.84
C GLY A 487 -25.97 17.53 7.00
N ALA A 488 -25.79 18.78 6.57
CA ALA A 488 -26.89 19.67 6.17
C ALA A 488 -27.56 19.26 4.86
N PRO A 489 -28.90 19.28 4.76
CA PRO A 489 -29.61 18.91 3.55
C PRO A 489 -29.44 19.95 2.44
N CYS A 490 -29.15 19.48 1.23
CA CYS A 490 -28.93 20.33 0.05
C CYS A 490 -30.18 21.04 -0.45
N ASN A 491 -31.35 20.39 -0.34
CA ASN A 491 -32.61 20.87 -0.90
C ASN A 491 -33.49 21.57 0.14
N SER A 492 -32.88 22.31 1.07
CA SER A 492 -33.62 23.09 2.06
C SER A 492 -34.32 24.29 1.41
N THR A 493 -35.61 24.47 1.72
CA THR A 493 -36.41 25.61 1.24
C THR A 493 -37.06 26.31 2.44
N PRO A 494 -36.66 27.55 2.79
CA PRO A 494 -35.62 28.36 2.14
C PRO A 494 -34.21 27.75 2.32
N PRO A 495 -33.24 28.13 1.47
CA PRO A 495 -31.85 27.70 1.62
C PRO A 495 -31.30 28.10 2.99
N LEU A 496 -30.54 27.20 3.62
CA LEU A 496 -29.90 27.47 4.90
C LEU A 496 -28.90 28.63 4.78
N THR A 497 -28.99 29.58 5.70
CA THR A 497 -27.98 30.62 5.88
C THR A 497 -26.71 30.03 6.49
N GLU A 498 -25.57 30.72 6.33
CA GLU A 498 -24.31 30.27 6.94
C GLU A 498 -24.40 30.20 8.47
N ALA A 499 -25.17 31.10 9.09
CA ALA A 499 -25.40 31.10 10.53
C ALA A 499 -26.20 29.87 10.98
N GLU A 500 -27.24 29.49 10.23
CA GLU A 500 -28.03 28.28 10.50
C GLU A 500 -27.20 27.02 10.29
N MET A 501 -26.41 26.93 9.22
CA MET A 501 -25.50 25.80 9.01
C MET A 501 -24.51 25.62 10.15
N ARG A 502 -23.86 26.71 10.58
CA ARG A 502 -22.90 26.67 11.69
C ARG A 502 -23.55 26.28 13.01
N LYS A 503 -24.80 26.70 13.24
CA LYS A 503 -25.51 26.48 14.50
C LYS A 503 -26.12 25.09 14.59
N GLU A 504 -26.69 24.58 13.50
CA GLU A 504 -27.54 23.38 13.53
C GLU A 504 -26.84 22.12 13.03
N TYR A 505 -25.78 22.26 12.24
CA TYR A 505 -25.11 21.12 11.60
C TYR A 505 -23.63 21.04 11.98
N MET A 506 -22.89 22.13 11.86
CA MET A 506 -21.43 22.09 12.05
C MET A 506 -21.02 21.85 13.51
N GLY A 507 -20.05 20.96 13.70
CA GLY A 507 -19.40 20.75 14.98
C GLY A 507 -20.11 19.72 15.84
N CYS A 508 -20.49 20.12 17.05
CA CYS A 508 -21.13 19.22 18.00
C CYS A 508 -22.52 19.72 18.37
N GLN A 509 -23.52 18.89 18.11
CA GLN A 509 -24.92 19.18 18.38
C GLN A 509 -25.32 18.63 19.75
N ASN A 510 -26.03 19.45 20.52
CA ASN A 510 -26.64 19.00 21.76
C ASN A 510 -27.91 18.22 21.46
N LEU A 511 -28.02 17.03 22.02
CA LEU A 511 -29.17 16.16 21.83
C LEU A 511 -30.17 16.36 22.97
N PRO A 512 -31.48 16.49 22.65
CA PRO A 512 -32.52 16.49 23.67
C PRO A 512 -32.43 15.26 24.57
N THR A 513 -32.61 15.46 25.88
CA THR A 513 -32.53 14.38 26.88
C THR A 513 -33.53 13.25 26.57
N ALA A 514 -34.67 13.56 25.95
CA ALA A 514 -35.68 12.59 25.54
C ALA A 514 -35.14 11.51 24.58
N LEU A 515 -34.21 11.86 23.67
CA LEU A 515 -33.63 10.90 22.72
C LEU A 515 -32.82 9.80 23.43
N TRP A 516 -32.27 10.09 24.61
CA TRP A 516 -31.50 9.12 25.41
C TRP A 516 -32.40 8.15 26.19
N TYR A 517 -33.60 8.57 26.56
CA TYR A 517 -34.56 7.73 27.30
C TYR A 517 -35.42 6.85 26.40
N GLN A 518 -35.57 7.18 25.12
CA GLN A 518 -36.44 6.47 24.17
C GLN A 518 -35.91 5.08 23.70
N LYS A 519 -34.65 4.72 23.98
CA LYS A 519 -34.04 3.46 23.50
C LYS A 519 -33.42 2.57 24.59
N ARG A 520 -33.96 2.56 25.80
CA ARG A 520 -33.77 1.37 26.65
C ARG A 520 -34.49 0.19 25.96
N PRO A 521 -33.80 -0.90 25.58
CA PRO A 521 -34.50 -2.06 25.07
C PRO A 521 -35.49 -2.49 26.15
N LYS A 522 -36.76 -2.63 25.78
CA LYS A 522 -37.74 -3.32 26.63
C LYS A 522 -37.14 -4.70 26.89
N THR A 523 -36.58 -4.91 28.08
CA THR A 523 -36.33 -6.25 28.59
C THR A 523 -37.69 -6.93 28.56
N ASN A 524 -37.84 -7.95 27.71
CA ASN A 524 -38.98 -8.84 27.71
C ASN A 524 -39.06 -9.50 29.09
N ASN A 525 -39.78 -8.87 30.01
CA ASN A 525 -40.42 -9.57 31.11
C ASN A 525 -41.64 -10.28 30.52
N SER A 526 -41.41 -11.41 29.86
CA SER A 526 -42.45 -12.42 29.72
C SER A 526 -42.55 -13.16 31.05
N ARG A 527 -43.35 -12.61 31.97
CA ARG A 527 -44.15 -13.43 32.86
C ARG A 527 -45.19 -14.12 31.99
N ASN A 528 -45.10 -15.44 31.91
CA ASN A 528 -46.21 -16.38 32.09
C ASN A 528 -45.61 -17.74 32.44
#